data_AF-A0A671PFE3-F1
#
_entry.id   AF-A0A671PFE3-F1
#
_cell.length_a   1.000
_cell.length_b   1.000
_cell.length_c   1.000
_cell.angle_alpha   90.00
_cell.angle_beta   90.00
_cell.angle_gamma   90.00
#
_symmetry.space_group_name_H-M   'P 1'
#
loop_
_entity.id
_entity.type
_entity.pdbx_description
1 polymer ?
#
loop_
_entity_poly.entity_id
_entity_poly.type
_entity_poly.pdbx_seq_one_letter_code
_entity_poly.pdbx_strand_id
1 'polypeptide(L)'
;PCCECIFFFFYLLLGGAEWLLGLFCLCSDELLVITAATEVNDGYLRFMRTIRQFNYTVQVLGLGEEWKGGDVARTVGGGQKVRWLKKELEKHKDKQNMVIMFVDSYDVILASGPEELLKKFSRFSHRVVFSAEGFCWPDQRLASKYPVVHHGKRYLNSGGVRVCGRDMLFEFLHKYCVTLNDNVTLFRSSVFKKWSKRKEKLQLNYLGNYVPSAWTYEHGCGICDDDLLDLNGVSDEEMPLVHVAVFIEQPTPFLEEFLERLATLIYPHTRLRLFIHNNVVYHEQHVEQFWTRHRSLFPGARIIGPEENLRQDQARTMAVEACKKDVSCDYFFSIDSDVALTNPDVLRILIEENKAVIAPMLSRHGKLWSNFWGALSPEGFYSRSEDYIDIVQSKRVGLWNVPYITQVYLIRGETLRSRLAPVSLYQQEGMDPDMIFCKSVREQGVFMFVSNRDEFGRLISSTNYNISRLHPDMWQIFDNPVDWREKYIHEDYSKIFEDDENFVEQPCPDVYWFPAFSERMCDELVETMEDFGGWSGGKNKDERLSGGYENVPTVDIHMNQIQYEKEWLKFLKDYIVPVTEKLYPGYYPKVYIFIFL
;
A
#
# COMPACT_ATOMS: atom_id res chain seq x y z
N PRO A 1 -8.22 -38.92 -22.05
CA PRO A 1 -9.64 -38.80 -22.50
C PRO A 1 -9.87 -37.41 -23.08
N CYS A 2 -9.22 -37.07 -24.20
CA CYS A 2 -9.51 -37.44 -25.60
C CYS A 2 -10.31 -36.32 -26.28
N CYS A 3 -9.56 -35.52 -27.04
CA CYS A 3 -9.95 -34.68 -28.18
C CYS A 3 -11.45 -34.60 -28.50
N GLU A 4 -12.06 -33.43 -28.26
CA GLU A 4 -13.19 -33.00 -29.08
C GLU A 4 -12.65 -32.54 -30.44
N CYS A 5 -12.37 -33.51 -31.31
CA CYS A 5 -12.29 -33.25 -32.74
C CYS A 5 -13.69 -32.86 -33.22
N ILE A 6 -13.96 -31.56 -33.38
CA ILE A 6 -15.15 -31.09 -34.11
C ILE A 6 -14.92 -31.46 -35.59
N PHE A 7 -15.37 -32.65 -35.98
CA PHE A 7 -15.48 -33.08 -37.36
C PHE A 7 -16.63 -32.33 -38.03
N PHE A 8 -16.32 -31.28 -38.79
CA PHE A 8 -17.26 -30.77 -39.79
C PHE A 8 -17.20 -31.67 -41.03
N PHE A 9 -18.01 -32.72 -41.06
CA PHE A 9 -18.26 -33.50 -42.28
C PHE A 9 -19.18 -32.70 -43.21
N PHE A 10 -18.60 -31.94 -44.15
CA PHE A 10 -19.34 -31.50 -45.33
C PHE A 10 -19.24 -32.59 -46.39
N TYR A 11 -20.28 -33.41 -46.50
CA TYR A 11 -20.47 -34.31 -47.64
C TYR A 11 -20.89 -33.47 -48.84
N LEU A 12 -19.98 -33.28 -49.81
CA LEU A 12 -20.33 -32.75 -51.14
C LEU A 12 -20.03 -33.84 -52.16
N LEU A 13 -21.09 -34.56 -52.55
CA LEU A 13 -21.11 -35.43 -53.71
C LEU A 13 -20.97 -34.58 -54.96
N LEU A 14 -19.82 -34.65 -55.63
CA LEU A 14 -19.63 -34.82 -57.08
C LEU A 14 -18.25 -34.29 -57.51
N GLY A 15 -17.37 -35.23 -57.90
CA GLY A 15 -16.39 -35.03 -58.98
C GLY A 15 -15.13 -34.22 -58.69
N GLY A 16 -14.06 -34.93 -58.31
CA GLY A 16 -12.69 -34.68 -58.79
C GLY A 16 -11.97 -33.41 -58.33
N ALA A 17 -11.29 -33.50 -57.17
CA ALA A 17 -9.95 -32.95 -56.91
C ALA A 17 -9.63 -33.15 -55.41
N GLU A 18 -8.62 -33.96 -55.08
CA GLU A 18 -8.09 -34.06 -53.73
C GLU A 18 -7.39 -32.74 -53.35
N TRP A 19 -8.08 -31.91 -52.56
CA TRP A 19 -7.44 -30.86 -51.77
C TRP A 19 -7.44 -31.29 -50.30
N LEU A 20 -6.31 -31.85 -49.85
CA LEU A 20 -6.01 -32.06 -48.43
C LEU A 20 -5.84 -30.68 -47.75
N LEU A 21 -6.93 -30.11 -47.26
CA LEU A 21 -6.89 -29.05 -46.25
C LEU A 21 -6.52 -29.70 -44.91
N GLY A 22 -5.22 -29.79 -44.63
CA GLY A 22 -4.72 -30.23 -43.33
C GLY A 22 -5.14 -29.27 -42.22
N LEU A 23 -6.12 -29.68 -41.41
CA LEU A 23 -6.36 -29.07 -40.11
C LEU A 23 -5.27 -29.55 -39.14
N PHE A 24 -4.27 -28.70 -38.90
CA PHE A 24 -3.31 -28.90 -37.82
C PHE A 24 -4.03 -28.73 -36.47
N CYS A 25 -4.26 -29.84 -35.78
CA CYS A 25 -4.69 -29.82 -34.38
C CYS A 25 -3.43 -29.61 -33.52
N LEU A 26 -3.19 -28.37 -33.07
CA LEU A 26 -2.06 -28.04 -32.20
C LEU A 26 -2.37 -28.52 -30.78
N CYS A 27 -1.53 -29.40 -30.23
CA CYS A 27 -1.65 -29.86 -28.85
C CYS A 27 -0.98 -28.86 -27.90
N SER A 28 -1.48 -28.73 -26.67
CA SER A 28 -0.87 -27.91 -25.62
C SER A 28 0.58 -28.33 -25.30
N ASP A 29 0.89 -29.62 -25.43
CA ASP A 29 2.23 -30.19 -25.22
C ASP A 29 3.28 -29.70 -26.24
N GLU A 30 2.84 -29.11 -27.35
CA GLU A 30 3.72 -28.58 -28.39
C GLU A 30 4.01 -27.07 -28.22
N LEU A 31 3.49 -26.43 -27.17
CA LEU A 31 3.71 -25.02 -26.87
C LEU A 31 4.83 -24.83 -25.84
N LEU A 32 5.85 -24.05 -26.21
CA LEU A 32 6.93 -23.62 -25.30
C LEU A 32 6.91 -22.10 -25.14
N VAL A 33 6.73 -21.63 -23.90
CA VAL A 33 6.91 -20.22 -23.56
C VAL A 33 8.39 -19.97 -23.29
N ILE A 34 9.00 -19.01 -23.98
CA ILE A 34 10.38 -18.59 -23.73
C ILE A 34 10.36 -17.15 -23.21
N THR A 35 11.04 -16.91 -22.10
CA THR A 35 11.21 -15.57 -21.56
C THR A 35 12.66 -15.29 -21.20
N ALA A 36 12.99 -14.01 -21.03
CA ALA A 36 14.30 -13.58 -20.54
C ALA A 36 14.11 -12.89 -19.19
N ALA A 37 14.93 -13.29 -18.21
CA ALA A 37 15.01 -12.69 -16.89
C ALA A 37 16.45 -12.84 -16.40
N THR A 38 17.06 -11.76 -15.94
CA THR A 38 18.41 -11.79 -15.36
C THR A 38 18.38 -12.01 -13.86
N GLU A 39 17.27 -11.66 -13.22
CA GLU A 39 17.08 -11.72 -11.78
C GLU A 39 15.66 -12.14 -11.41
N VAL A 40 15.50 -12.62 -10.19
CA VAL A 40 14.19 -12.89 -9.59
C VAL A 40 13.71 -11.59 -8.92
N ASN A 41 12.76 -10.91 -9.57
CA ASN A 41 12.08 -9.72 -9.04
C ASN A 41 10.57 -9.94 -8.95
N ASP A 42 9.85 -9.01 -8.32
CA ASP A 42 8.42 -9.14 -8.07
C ASP A 42 7.60 -9.27 -9.37
N GLY A 43 8.02 -8.58 -10.43
CA GLY A 43 7.41 -8.70 -11.76
C GLY A 43 7.56 -10.09 -12.36
N TYR A 44 8.77 -10.67 -12.25
CA TYR A 44 9.05 -12.04 -12.67
C TYR A 44 8.28 -13.07 -11.83
N LEU A 45 8.22 -12.89 -10.50
CA LEU A 45 7.44 -13.77 -9.62
C LEU A 45 5.95 -13.74 -9.98
N ARG A 46 5.39 -12.54 -10.22
CA ARG A 46 4.02 -12.38 -10.73
C ARG A 46 3.81 -13.11 -12.05
N PHE A 47 4.73 -12.99 -13.00
CA PHE A 47 4.65 -13.71 -14.27
C PHE A 47 4.70 -15.23 -14.07
N MET A 48 5.65 -15.74 -13.29
CA MET A 48 5.79 -17.17 -13.00
C MET A 48 4.58 -17.76 -12.28
N ARG A 49 3.91 -16.97 -11.42
CA ARG A 49 2.63 -17.37 -10.83
C ARG A 49 1.57 -17.64 -11.91
N THR A 50 1.42 -16.74 -12.88
CA THR A 50 0.46 -16.95 -13.98
C THR A 50 0.83 -18.13 -14.88
N ILE A 51 2.12 -18.41 -15.06
CA ILE A 51 2.61 -19.60 -15.77
C ILE A 51 2.17 -20.88 -15.07
N ARG A 52 2.39 -20.96 -13.74
CA ARG A 52 2.02 -22.13 -12.92
C ARG A 52 0.51 -22.35 -12.91
N GLN A 53 -0.25 -21.28 -12.76
CA GLN A 53 -1.71 -21.35 -12.70
C GLN A 53 -2.35 -21.97 -13.96
N PHE A 54 -1.82 -21.65 -15.14
CA PHE A 54 -2.32 -22.17 -16.40
C PHE A 54 -1.54 -23.39 -16.91
N ASN A 55 -0.60 -23.92 -16.12
CA ASN A 55 0.27 -25.04 -16.49
C ASN A 55 1.04 -24.83 -17.81
N TYR A 56 1.57 -23.62 -18.04
CA TYR A 56 2.44 -23.38 -19.19
C TYR A 56 3.83 -23.97 -18.97
N THR A 57 4.38 -24.59 -20.02
CA THR A 57 5.80 -24.95 -20.05
C THR A 57 6.63 -23.71 -20.37
N VAL A 58 7.52 -23.30 -19.47
CA VAL A 58 8.36 -22.10 -19.63
C VAL A 58 9.85 -22.43 -19.60
N GLN A 59 10.61 -21.79 -20.49
CA GLN A 59 12.06 -21.73 -20.47
C GLN A 59 12.51 -20.29 -20.18
N VAL A 60 13.20 -20.11 -19.06
CA VAL A 60 13.76 -18.82 -18.65
C VAL A 60 15.21 -18.72 -19.12
N LEU A 61 15.56 -17.61 -19.76
CA LEU A 61 16.88 -17.34 -20.31
C LEU A 61 17.60 -16.24 -19.53
N GLY A 62 18.88 -16.48 -19.22
CA GLY A 62 19.79 -15.46 -18.67
C GLY A 62 19.73 -15.27 -17.16
N LEU A 63 19.07 -16.15 -16.41
CA LEU A 63 18.95 -16.02 -14.94
C LEU A 63 20.35 -16.10 -14.30
N GLY A 64 20.71 -15.10 -13.51
CA GLY A 64 22.03 -14.95 -12.91
C GLY A 64 23.10 -14.35 -13.84
N GLU A 65 22.79 -14.09 -15.12
CA GLU A 65 23.70 -13.36 -16.01
C GLU A 65 23.53 -11.84 -15.85
N GLU A 66 24.65 -11.12 -15.96
CA GLU A 66 24.64 -9.65 -15.96
C GLU A 66 23.93 -9.08 -17.20
N TRP A 67 23.05 -8.10 -16.98
CA TRP A 67 22.35 -7.41 -18.06
C TRP A 67 23.27 -6.41 -18.77
N LYS A 68 23.61 -6.71 -20.03
CA LYS A 68 24.41 -5.89 -20.94
C LYS A 68 23.56 -5.30 -22.08
N GLY A 69 22.23 -5.38 -21.96
CA GLY A 69 21.29 -4.94 -22.98
C GLY A 69 20.98 -3.44 -22.98
N GLY A 70 21.64 -2.64 -22.13
CA GLY A 70 21.40 -1.20 -21.96
C GLY A 70 20.18 -0.85 -21.09
N ASP A 71 19.98 0.42 -20.74
CA ASP A 71 18.81 0.86 -19.98
C ASP A 71 17.57 0.90 -20.87
N VAL A 72 16.86 -0.23 -20.94
CA VAL A 72 15.62 -0.40 -21.71
C VAL A 72 14.42 0.38 -21.14
N ALA A 73 14.52 0.90 -19.93
CA ALA A 73 13.47 1.74 -19.34
C ALA A 73 13.56 3.20 -19.82
N ARG A 74 14.78 3.66 -20.19
CA ARG A 74 15.03 5.03 -20.65
C ARG A 74 15.44 5.14 -22.12
N THR A 75 16.07 4.12 -22.67
CA THR A 75 16.71 4.17 -24.00
C THR A 75 16.47 2.89 -24.81
N VAL A 76 16.93 2.89 -26.06
CA VAL A 76 16.88 1.73 -26.94
C VAL A 76 17.85 0.64 -26.43
N GLY A 77 17.36 -0.60 -26.30
CA GLY A 77 18.19 -1.73 -25.87
C GLY A 77 17.51 -3.09 -26.06
N GLY A 78 18.06 -4.13 -25.44
CA GLY A 78 17.45 -5.47 -25.34
C GLY A 78 17.94 -6.53 -26.33
N GLY A 79 18.99 -6.25 -27.12
CA GLY A 79 19.55 -7.20 -28.09
C GLY A 79 20.08 -8.50 -27.46
N GLN A 80 20.48 -8.46 -26.19
CA GLN A 80 20.93 -9.64 -25.42
C GLN A 80 19.85 -10.74 -25.37
N LYS A 81 18.56 -10.35 -25.25
CA LYS A 81 17.44 -11.29 -25.26
C LYS A 81 17.36 -12.09 -26.54
N VAL A 82 17.60 -11.44 -27.68
CA VAL A 82 17.57 -12.08 -29.00
C VAL A 82 18.74 -13.05 -29.17
N ARG A 83 19.92 -12.71 -28.64
CA ARG A 83 21.09 -13.60 -28.65
C ARG A 83 20.82 -14.88 -27.85
N TRP A 84 20.26 -14.76 -26.64
CA TRP A 84 19.88 -15.92 -25.84
C TRP A 84 18.79 -16.75 -26.52
N LEU A 85 17.77 -16.09 -27.07
CA LEU A 85 16.69 -16.77 -27.80
C LEU A 85 17.25 -17.57 -28.99
N LYS A 86 18.18 -17.00 -29.77
CA LYS A 86 18.82 -17.70 -30.89
C LYS A 86 19.52 -18.98 -30.42
N LYS A 87 20.30 -18.90 -29.33
CA LYS A 87 21.01 -20.05 -28.75
C LYS A 87 20.04 -21.13 -28.26
N GLU A 88 18.91 -20.73 -27.67
CA GLU A 88 17.91 -21.70 -27.20
C GLU A 88 17.19 -22.41 -28.35
N LEU A 89 16.84 -21.66 -29.40
CA LEU A 89 16.19 -22.20 -30.59
C LEU A 89 17.05 -23.24 -31.32
N GLU A 90 18.37 -23.20 -31.15
CA GLU A 90 19.29 -24.21 -31.70
C GLU A 90 19.14 -25.57 -31.04
N LYS A 91 18.68 -25.64 -29.78
CA LYS A 91 18.46 -26.92 -29.07
C LYS A 91 17.21 -27.66 -29.55
N HIS A 92 16.25 -26.92 -30.11
CA HIS A 92 14.98 -27.47 -30.58
C HIS A 92 14.96 -27.73 -32.09
N LYS A 93 16.12 -27.98 -32.71
CA LYS A 93 16.31 -28.17 -34.16
C LYS A 93 15.41 -29.20 -34.81
N ASP A 94 15.08 -30.25 -34.08
CA ASP A 94 14.40 -31.41 -34.64
C ASP A 94 12.88 -31.39 -34.41
N LYS A 95 12.33 -30.35 -33.75
CA LYS A 95 10.90 -30.24 -33.39
C LYS A 95 10.17 -29.23 -34.28
N GLN A 96 9.84 -29.63 -35.51
CA GLN A 96 9.24 -28.74 -36.53
C GLN A 96 7.81 -28.26 -36.20
N ASN A 97 7.03 -29.06 -35.47
CA ASN A 97 5.65 -28.72 -35.10
C ASN A 97 5.54 -27.88 -33.81
N MET A 98 6.66 -27.56 -33.17
CA MET A 98 6.65 -26.80 -31.92
C MET A 98 6.23 -25.34 -32.15
N VAL A 99 5.31 -24.87 -31.33
CA VAL A 99 4.90 -23.47 -31.26
C VAL A 99 5.68 -22.79 -30.14
N ILE A 100 6.33 -21.68 -30.45
CA ILE A 100 7.12 -20.92 -29.47
C ILE A 100 6.43 -19.59 -29.20
N MET A 101 6.19 -19.33 -27.92
CA MET A 101 5.70 -18.05 -27.41
C MET A 101 6.83 -17.29 -26.73
N PHE A 102 7.38 -16.26 -27.37
CA PHE A 102 8.36 -15.40 -26.73
C PHE A 102 7.69 -14.18 -26.06
N VAL A 103 7.92 -14.00 -24.77
CA VAL A 103 7.37 -12.89 -23.97
C VAL A 103 8.39 -12.32 -22.99
N ASP A 104 8.26 -11.04 -22.67
CA ASP A 104 8.94 -10.45 -21.51
C ASP A 104 8.35 -11.02 -20.20
N SER A 105 9.09 -10.93 -19.10
CA SER A 105 8.68 -11.46 -17.80
C SER A 105 8.32 -10.36 -16.79
N TYR A 106 9.12 -9.30 -16.67
CA TYR A 106 8.96 -8.31 -15.60
C TYR A 106 7.67 -7.48 -15.71
N ASP A 107 7.18 -7.24 -16.93
CA ASP A 107 5.99 -6.43 -17.22
C ASP A 107 4.96 -7.19 -18.08
N VAL A 108 4.76 -8.48 -17.80
CA VAL A 108 3.75 -9.32 -18.45
C VAL A 108 3.00 -10.16 -17.42
N ILE A 109 1.71 -10.36 -17.65
CA ILE A 109 0.88 -11.37 -16.95
C ILE A 109 0.14 -12.19 -18.01
N LEU A 110 -0.01 -13.48 -17.79
CA LEU A 110 -0.87 -14.31 -18.63
C LEU A 110 -2.30 -14.30 -18.07
N ALA A 111 -3.27 -14.07 -18.94
CA ALA A 111 -4.68 -13.97 -18.57
C ALA A 111 -5.50 -15.20 -18.96
N SER A 112 -4.94 -16.13 -19.75
CA SER A 112 -5.63 -17.35 -20.17
C SER A 112 -4.67 -18.50 -20.45
N GLY A 113 -5.25 -19.70 -20.53
CA GLY A 113 -4.53 -20.96 -20.72
C GLY A 113 -4.06 -21.23 -22.16
N PRO A 114 -3.16 -22.23 -22.33
CA PRO A 114 -2.49 -22.53 -23.59
C PRO A 114 -3.45 -22.92 -24.72
N GLU A 115 -4.55 -23.60 -24.41
CA GLU A 115 -5.54 -24.04 -25.40
C GLU A 115 -6.21 -22.87 -26.12
N GLU A 116 -6.60 -21.82 -25.37
CA GLU A 116 -7.22 -20.64 -25.95
C GLU A 116 -6.22 -19.87 -26.82
N LEU A 117 -4.97 -19.79 -26.38
CA LEU A 117 -3.88 -19.19 -27.15
C LEU A 117 -3.69 -19.90 -28.49
N LEU A 118 -3.57 -21.23 -28.48
CA LEU A 118 -3.38 -22.05 -29.68
C LEU A 118 -4.61 -21.96 -30.61
N LYS A 119 -5.83 -21.93 -30.06
CA LYS A 119 -7.07 -21.74 -30.83
C LYS A 119 -7.14 -20.36 -31.50
N LYS A 120 -6.68 -19.30 -30.84
CA LYS A 120 -6.59 -17.96 -31.42
C LYS A 120 -5.46 -17.89 -32.47
N PHE A 121 -4.33 -18.53 -32.20
CA PHE A 121 -3.20 -18.60 -33.12
C PHE A 121 -3.56 -19.30 -34.44
N SER A 122 -4.21 -20.46 -34.37
CA SER A 122 -4.65 -21.19 -35.56
C SER A 122 -5.65 -20.39 -36.41
N ARG A 123 -6.54 -19.62 -35.77
CA ARG A 123 -7.50 -18.73 -36.47
C ARG A 123 -6.85 -17.60 -37.25
N PHE A 124 -5.67 -17.13 -36.84
CA PHE A 124 -4.98 -16.10 -37.62
C PHE A 124 -4.51 -16.64 -38.97
N SER A 125 -4.31 -17.95 -39.13
CA SER A 125 -3.78 -18.56 -40.36
C SER A 125 -2.42 -17.96 -40.81
N HIS A 126 -1.63 -17.49 -39.84
CA HIS A 126 -0.29 -16.95 -40.06
C HIS A 126 0.75 -17.80 -39.30
N ARG A 127 1.94 -17.96 -39.89
CA ARG A 127 3.03 -18.76 -39.29
C ARG A 127 3.76 -18.05 -38.13
N VAL A 128 3.68 -16.72 -38.10
CA VAL A 128 4.31 -15.85 -37.11
C VAL A 128 3.35 -14.70 -36.85
N VAL A 129 3.00 -14.49 -35.57
CA VAL A 129 2.14 -13.39 -35.12
C VAL A 129 2.90 -12.58 -34.09
N PHE A 130 3.01 -11.26 -34.34
CA PHE A 130 3.57 -10.30 -33.40
C PHE A 130 2.45 -9.51 -32.73
N SER A 131 2.69 -9.09 -31.49
CA SER A 131 1.85 -8.07 -30.86
C SER A 131 1.90 -6.74 -31.63
N ALA A 132 0.80 -5.98 -31.57
CA ALA A 132 0.65 -4.69 -32.23
C ALA A 132 0.38 -3.55 -31.23
N GLU A 133 0.90 -2.36 -31.52
CA GLU A 133 0.77 -1.16 -30.70
C GLU A 133 0.37 0.11 -31.50
N GLY A 134 0.04 1.17 -30.77
CA GLY A 134 -0.41 2.44 -31.35
C GLY A 134 0.71 3.34 -31.86
N PHE A 135 1.98 3.08 -31.53
CA PHE A 135 3.10 3.97 -31.83
C PHE A 135 4.15 3.31 -32.72
N CYS A 136 4.67 4.03 -33.71
CA CYS A 136 5.81 3.59 -34.51
C CYS A 136 7.11 3.98 -33.82
N TRP A 137 7.68 3.06 -33.05
CA TRP A 137 8.90 3.31 -32.28
C TRP A 137 10.03 2.32 -32.66
N PRO A 138 11.31 2.73 -32.63
CA PRO A 138 11.85 4.06 -32.31
C PRO A 138 11.86 5.04 -33.47
N ASP A 139 11.80 4.55 -34.71
CA ASP A 139 11.90 5.38 -35.90
C ASP A 139 10.50 5.58 -36.53
N GLN A 140 9.92 6.74 -36.28
CA GLN A 140 8.62 7.13 -36.80
C GLN A 140 8.60 7.23 -38.34
N ARG A 141 9.75 7.39 -38.99
CA ARG A 141 9.82 7.48 -40.47
C ARG A 141 9.38 6.21 -41.17
N LEU A 142 9.38 5.09 -40.43
CA LEU A 142 8.94 3.80 -40.95
C LEU A 142 7.42 3.63 -40.95
N ALA A 143 6.68 4.55 -40.33
CA ALA A 143 5.22 4.47 -40.24
C ALA A 143 4.55 4.37 -41.61
N SER A 144 5.13 5.00 -42.64
CA SER A 144 4.65 4.94 -44.03
C SER A 144 4.85 3.57 -44.69
N LYS A 145 5.81 2.76 -44.22
CA LYS A 145 6.08 1.42 -44.74
C LYS A 145 5.16 0.35 -44.17
N TYR A 146 4.50 0.64 -43.03
CA TYR A 146 3.51 -0.29 -42.47
C TYR A 146 2.23 -0.30 -43.31
N PRO A 147 1.59 -1.46 -43.51
CA PRO A 147 0.27 -1.53 -44.14
C PRO A 147 -0.73 -0.59 -43.46
N VAL A 148 -1.65 -0.04 -44.24
CA VAL A 148 -2.74 0.78 -43.69
C VAL A 148 -3.73 -0.17 -43.02
N VAL A 149 -4.05 0.12 -41.77
CA VAL A 149 -5.00 -0.66 -40.97
C VAL A 149 -6.13 0.28 -40.58
N HIS A 150 -7.36 -0.02 -41.02
CA HIS A 150 -8.54 0.82 -40.76
C HIS A 150 -9.08 0.69 -39.33
N HIS A 151 -8.97 -0.52 -38.76
CA HIS A 151 -9.38 -0.82 -37.39
C HIS A 151 -8.31 -1.64 -36.69
N GLY A 152 -7.87 -1.20 -35.50
CA GLY A 152 -6.87 -1.89 -34.69
C GLY A 152 -5.56 -1.11 -34.52
N LYS A 153 -4.54 -1.80 -34.01
CA LYS A 153 -3.20 -1.27 -33.81
C LYS A 153 -2.33 -1.56 -35.03
N ARG A 154 -1.56 -0.57 -35.49
CA ARG A 154 -0.89 -0.62 -36.80
C ARG A 154 0.57 -1.07 -36.73
N TYR A 155 1.26 -0.75 -35.63
CA TYR A 155 2.71 -0.89 -35.55
C TYR A 155 3.09 -2.13 -34.77
N LEU A 156 4.22 -2.73 -35.11
CA LEU A 156 4.72 -3.94 -34.45
C LEU A 156 5.30 -3.60 -33.08
N ASN A 157 4.90 -4.35 -32.05
CA ASN A 157 5.53 -4.33 -30.74
C ASN A 157 6.39 -5.59 -30.55
N SER A 158 7.62 -5.37 -30.09
CA SER A 158 8.63 -6.43 -29.97
C SER A 158 8.74 -7.03 -28.56
N GLY A 159 8.16 -6.38 -27.55
CA GLY A 159 8.11 -6.85 -26.17
C GLY A 159 6.85 -7.67 -25.83
N GLY A 160 5.82 -7.61 -26.68
CA GLY A 160 4.63 -8.45 -26.54
C GLY A 160 4.77 -9.81 -27.22
N VAL A 161 3.75 -10.64 -26.96
CA VAL A 161 3.65 -12.05 -27.36
C VAL A 161 4.02 -12.23 -28.84
N ARG A 162 5.07 -13.04 -29.08
CA ARG A 162 5.33 -13.61 -30.39
C ARG A 162 4.97 -15.07 -30.37
N VAL A 163 3.96 -15.46 -31.13
CA VAL A 163 3.64 -16.87 -31.34
C VAL A 163 4.11 -17.24 -32.75
N CYS A 164 5.04 -18.19 -32.83
CA CYS A 164 5.65 -18.59 -34.09
C CYS A 164 5.77 -20.10 -34.17
N GLY A 165 5.61 -20.64 -35.38
CA GLY A 165 6.20 -21.95 -35.70
C GLY A 165 7.72 -21.86 -35.56
N ARG A 166 8.31 -22.82 -34.84
CA ARG A 166 9.73 -22.81 -34.44
C ARG A 166 10.70 -22.65 -35.62
N ASP A 167 10.46 -23.33 -36.73
CA ASP A 167 11.35 -23.31 -37.90
C ASP A 167 11.44 -21.92 -38.57
N MET A 168 10.30 -21.23 -38.70
CA MET A 168 10.24 -19.89 -39.28
C MET A 168 10.91 -18.84 -38.38
N LEU A 169 10.80 -19.00 -37.06
CA LEU A 169 11.46 -18.10 -36.11
C LEU A 169 12.99 -18.24 -36.20
N PHE A 170 13.48 -19.47 -36.35
CA PHE A 170 14.91 -19.73 -36.53
C PHE A 170 15.44 -19.15 -37.85
N GLU A 171 14.74 -19.36 -38.97
CA GLU A 171 15.09 -18.76 -40.26
C GLU A 171 15.06 -17.23 -40.21
N PHE A 172 14.04 -16.65 -39.59
CA PHE A 172 13.92 -15.21 -39.43
C PHE A 172 15.10 -14.63 -38.62
N LEU A 173 15.43 -15.24 -37.47
CA LEU A 173 16.57 -14.79 -36.67
C LEU A 173 17.89 -15.00 -37.41
N HIS A 174 18.06 -16.11 -38.13
CA HIS A 174 19.26 -16.39 -38.88
C HIS A 174 19.45 -15.44 -40.07
N LYS A 175 18.38 -15.06 -40.78
CA LYS A 175 18.43 -14.19 -41.95
C LYS A 175 18.60 -12.72 -41.59
N TYR A 176 17.98 -12.27 -40.50
CA TYR A 176 17.91 -10.84 -40.15
C TYR A 176 18.84 -10.42 -38.98
N CYS A 177 19.47 -11.36 -38.25
CA CYS A 177 20.36 -11.05 -37.11
C CYS A 177 21.86 -11.37 -37.34
N VAL A 178 22.34 -11.41 -38.60
CA VAL A 178 23.69 -11.92 -38.96
C VAL A 178 24.88 -11.06 -38.48
N THR A 179 24.73 -9.74 -38.27
CA THR A 179 25.84 -8.91 -37.77
C THR A 179 25.79 -8.77 -36.25
N LEU A 180 26.21 -9.81 -35.54
CA LEU A 180 26.45 -9.80 -34.09
C LEU A 180 27.92 -10.11 -33.81
N ASN A 181 28.82 -9.26 -34.31
CA ASN A 181 30.17 -9.13 -33.76
C ASN A 181 30.25 -7.76 -33.08
N ASP A 182 30.59 -7.81 -31.78
CA ASP A 182 31.18 -6.80 -30.91
C ASP A 182 30.94 -5.31 -31.25
N ASN A 183 30.21 -4.63 -30.36
CA ASN A 183 30.06 -3.15 -30.28
C ASN A 183 29.03 -2.44 -31.17
N VAL A 184 27.83 -3.00 -31.39
CA VAL A 184 26.78 -2.25 -32.12
C VAL A 184 25.43 -2.22 -31.40
N THR A 185 25.14 -1.05 -30.81
CA THR A 185 23.88 -0.57 -30.20
C THR A 185 22.73 -0.39 -31.20
N LEU A 186 22.89 -0.86 -32.44
CA LEU A 186 21.96 -0.61 -33.55
C LEU A 186 21.55 -1.92 -34.21
N PHE A 187 20.49 -2.51 -33.66
CA PHE A 187 19.61 -3.41 -34.40
C PHE A 187 19.21 -2.70 -35.72
N ARG A 188 19.75 -3.18 -36.84
CA ARG A 188 19.54 -2.61 -38.19
C ARG A 188 18.16 -2.97 -38.77
N SER A 189 17.41 -3.84 -38.10
CA SER A 189 15.97 -3.91 -38.21
C SER A 189 15.34 -3.15 -37.03
N SER A 190 14.58 -2.13 -37.35
CA SER A 190 13.69 -1.36 -36.47
C SER A 190 12.57 -2.19 -35.80
N VAL A 191 12.71 -3.51 -35.76
CA VAL A 191 11.65 -4.48 -35.45
C VAL A 191 11.73 -5.01 -34.01
N PHE A 192 12.87 -4.85 -33.31
CA PHE A 192 13.12 -5.48 -31.99
C PHE A 192 13.44 -4.49 -30.87
N LYS A 193 12.86 -3.30 -30.93
CA LYS A 193 13.15 -2.23 -29.97
C LYS A 193 11.85 -1.95 -29.20
N LYS A 194 11.88 -2.11 -27.88
CA LYS A 194 10.73 -1.87 -26.99
C LYS A 194 10.79 -0.45 -26.45
N TRP A 195 9.64 0.20 -26.43
CA TRP A 195 9.35 1.33 -25.56
C TRP A 195 8.33 0.86 -24.54
N SER A 196 8.62 0.98 -23.25
CA SER A 196 7.67 0.69 -22.16
C SER A 196 7.51 1.97 -21.36
N LYS A 197 6.36 2.63 -21.46
CA LYS A 197 6.09 3.81 -20.62
C LYS A 197 6.03 3.37 -19.16
N ARG A 198 6.70 4.10 -18.26
CA ARG A 198 6.51 3.99 -16.80
C ARG A 198 5.02 3.96 -16.39
N LYS A 199 4.16 4.66 -17.14
CA LYS A 199 2.69 4.71 -16.94
C LYS A 199 2.00 3.35 -17.13
N GLU A 200 2.43 2.55 -18.11
CA GLU A 200 1.78 1.26 -18.43
C GLU A 200 2.15 0.19 -17.39
N LYS A 201 3.33 0.29 -16.77
CA LYS A 201 3.73 -0.61 -15.67
C LYS A 201 2.82 -0.48 -14.45
N LEU A 202 2.41 0.74 -14.10
CA LEU A 202 1.51 0.96 -12.96
C LEU A 202 0.09 0.44 -13.23
N GLN A 203 -0.40 0.61 -14.46
CA GLN A 203 -1.67 0.02 -14.88
C GLN A 203 -1.61 -1.51 -14.85
N LEU A 204 -0.48 -2.11 -15.25
CA LEU A 204 -0.27 -3.54 -15.13
C LEU A 204 -0.21 -4.00 -13.66
N ASN A 205 0.36 -3.20 -12.76
CA ASN A 205 0.35 -3.50 -11.33
C ASN A 205 -1.08 -3.54 -10.79
N TYR A 206 -1.91 -2.55 -11.14
CA TYR A 206 -3.35 -2.56 -10.84
C TYR A 206 -4.03 -3.82 -11.40
N LEU A 207 -3.87 -4.13 -12.69
CA LEU A 207 -4.47 -5.32 -13.29
C LEU A 207 -3.96 -6.62 -12.65
N GLY A 208 -2.69 -6.67 -12.26
CA GLY A 208 -2.06 -7.82 -11.63
C GLY A 208 -2.54 -8.12 -10.21
N ASN A 209 -3.26 -7.19 -9.57
CA ASN A 209 -3.97 -7.43 -8.31
C ASN A 209 -5.23 -8.28 -8.51
N TYR A 210 -5.72 -8.40 -9.75
CA TYR A 210 -6.94 -9.15 -10.08
C TYR A 210 -6.63 -10.33 -11.01
N VAL A 211 -5.98 -10.04 -12.13
CA VAL A 211 -5.76 -10.99 -13.22
C VAL A 211 -4.58 -11.90 -12.95
N PRO A 212 -4.71 -13.22 -13.21
CA PRO A 212 -5.93 -13.92 -13.65
C PRO A 212 -6.88 -14.31 -12.50
N SER A 213 -6.37 -14.57 -11.30
CA SER A 213 -7.18 -14.92 -10.11
C SER A 213 -6.53 -14.44 -8.80
N ALA A 214 -5.77 -13.34 -8.86
CA ALA A 214 -5.11 -12.79 -7.68
C ALA A 214 -6.15 -12.30 -6.65
N TRP A 215 -7.22 -11.68 -7.14
CA TRP A 215 -8.41 -11.39 -6.37
C TRP A 215 -9.63 -11.67 -7.23
N THR A 216 -10.61 -12.37 -6.67
CA THR A 216 -11.87 -12.70 -7.36
C THR A 216 -13.06 -12.39 -6.44
N TYR A 217 -14.22 -12.13 -7.03
CA TYR A 217 -15.42 -11.84 -6.26
C TYR A 217 -15.89 -13.05 -5.42
N GLU A 218 -15.70 -14.28 -5.92
CA GLU A 218 -16.19 -15.50 -5.27
C GLU A 218 -15.25 -16.01 -4.16
N HIS A 219 -13.93 -15.91 -4.37
CA HIS A 219 -12.95 -16.49 -3.45
C HIS A 219 -12.09 -15.46 -2.71
N GLY A 220 -12.31 -14.16 -2.95
CA GLY A 220 -11.49 -13.11 -2.37
C GLY A 220 -10.04 -13.15 -2.91
N CYS A 221 -9.08 -12.90 -2.03
CA CYS A 221 -7.67 -12.86 -2.38
C CYS A 221 -7.08 -14.28 -2.49
N GLY A 222 -6.72 -14.70 -3.70
CA GLY A 222 -6.12 -16.02 -3.95
C GLY A 222 -4.61 -16.09 -3.76
N ILE A 223 -3.96 -14.96 -3.43
CA ILE A 223 -2.49 -14.83 -3.36
C ILE A 223 -2.01 -14.41 -1.97
N CYS A 224 -2.95 -14.13 -1.08
CA CYS A 224 -2.65 -13.58 0.23
C CYS A 224 -2.01 -14.65 1.14
N ASP A 225 -2.25 -15.93 0.86
CA ASP A 225 -1.65 -17.04 1.62
C ASP A 225 -0.40 -17.62 0.93
N ASP A 226 0.06 -16.99 -0.15
CA ASP A 226 1.27 -17.40 -0.87
C ASP A 226 2.53 -16.98 -0.10
N ASP A 227 3.41 -17.96 0.21
CA ASP A 227 4.74 -17.75 0.78
C ASP A 227 4.74 -17.02 2.13
N LEU A 228 3.72 -17.27 2.95
CA LEU A 228 3.64 -16.77 4.32
C LEU A 228 4.76 -17.35 5.18
N LEU A 229 5.37 -16.50 6.00
CA LEU A 229 6.30 -16.92 7.04
C LEU A 229 5.49 -17.42 8.24
N ASP A 230 5.74 -18.66 8.66
CA ASP A 230 5.14 -19.19 9.88
C ASP A 230 5.98 -18.74 11.09
N LEU A 231 5.43 -17.82 11.87
CA LEU A 231 6.02 -17.36 13.13
C LEU A 231 5.44 -18.11 14.34
N ASN A 232 4.52 -19.05 14.14
CA ASN A 232 3.91 -19.78 15.25
C ASN A 232 4.92 -20.75 15.87
N GLY A 233 5.13 -20.62 17.18
CA GLY A 233 6.05 -21.49 17.92
C GLY A 233 7.54 -21.14 17.73
N VAL A 234 7.86 -20.04 17.05
CA VAL A 234 9.21 -19.46 17.06
C VAL A 234 9.46 -18.87 18.44
N SER A 235 10.63 -19.15 19.02
CA SER A 235 11.00 -18.59 20.32
C SER A 235 11.26 -17.09 20.22
N ASP A 236 11.04 -16.33 21.30
CA ASP A 236 11.31 -14.88 21.34
C ASP A 236 12.75 -14.53 20.92
N GLU A 237 13.69 -15.45 21.17
CA GLU A 237 15.09 -15.32 20.77
C GLU A 237 15.33 -15.57 19.28
N GLU A 238 14.43 -16.21 18.55
CA GLU A 238 14.60 -16.47 17.12
C GLU A 238 13.76 -15.53 16.25
N MET A 239 12.92 -14.71 16.88
CA MET A 239 12.11 -13.70 16.20
C MET A 239 12.99 -12.68 15.44
N PRO A 240 12.60 -12.26 14.23
CA PRO A 240 13.36 -11.30 13.43
C PRO A 240 13.65 -10.00 14.16
N LEU A 241 14.84 -9.42 13.97
CA LEU A 241 15.14 -8.11 14.56
C LEU A 241 14.46 -7.01 13.76
N VAL A 242 13.69 -6.16 14.43
CA VAL A 242 12.98 -5.03 13.80
C VAL A 242 13.54 -3.70 14.30
N HIS A 243 14.00 -2.86 13.38
CA HIS A 243 14.29 -1.46 13.66
C HIS A 243 13.01 -0.64 13.52
N VAL A 244 12.47 -0.16 14.63
CA VAL A 244 11.28 0.68 14.69
C VAL A 244 11.70 2.14 14.69
N ALA A 245 11.40 2.86 13.61
CA ALA A 245 11.70 4.27 13.45
C ALA A 245 10.42 5.12 13.52
N VAL A 246 10.34 5.94 14.56
CA VAL A 246 9.24 6.84 14.88
C VAL A 246 9.59 8.25 14.45
N PHE A 247 8.68 8.92 13.72
CA PHE A 247 8.87 10.28 13.23
C PHE A 247 7.78 11.23 13.75
N ILE A 248 8.19 12.21 14.56
CA ILE A 248 7.35 13.28 15.10
C ILE A 248 7.76 14.59 14.42
N GLU A 249 7.23 14.81 13.22
CA GLU A 249 7.66 15.91 12.33
C GLU A 249 6.82 17.18 12.50
N GLN A 250 5.61 17.04 13.02
CA GLN A 250 4.65 18.11 13.24
C GLN A 250 3.90 17.89 14.56
N PRO A 251 3.33 18.95 15.15
CA PRO A 251 2.49 18.80 16.33
C PRO A 251 1.34 17.83 16.07
N THR A 252 1.29 16.74 16.85
CA THR A 252 0.33 15.65 16.68
C THR A 252 -0.51 15.48 17.96
N PRO A 253 -1.85 15.41 17.83
CA PRO A 253 -2.71 15.05 18.95
C PRO A 253 -2.41 13.65 19.49
N PHE A 254 -2.68 13.43 20.78
CA PHE A 254 -2.65 12.10 21.41
C PHE A 254 -1.30 11.36 21.28
N LEU A 255 -0.20 12.11 21.35
CA LEU A 255 1.14 11.52 21.22
C LEU A 255 1.48 10.57 22.38
N GLU A 256 0.96 10.82 23.58
CA GLU A 256 1.18 9.90 24.71
C GLU A 256 0.54 8.55 24.42
N GLU A 257 -0.71 8.51 23.94
CA GLU A 257 -1.41 7.29 23.56
C GLU A 257 -0.70 6.57 22.41
N PHE A 258 -0.16 7.31 21.45
CA PHE A 258 0.69 6.76 20.39
C PHE A 258 1.93 6.05 20.95
N LEU A 259 2.65 6.69 21.86
CA LEU A 259 3.87 6.15 22.47
C LEU A 259 3.56 4.93 23.36
N GLU A 260 2.49 4.98 24.15
CA GLU A 260 2.05 3.84 24.96
C GLU A 260 1.64 2.64 24.08
N ARG A 261 0.96 2.86 22.95
CA ARG A 261 0.63 1.80 21.99
C ARG A 261 1.87 1.12 21.40
N LEU A 262 2.98 1.84 21.22
CA LEU A 262 4.26 1.26 20.80
C LEU A 262 4.85 0.34 21.88
N ALA A 263 4.67 0.69 23.16
CA ALA A 263 5.11 -0.14 24.28
C ALA A 263 4.24 -1.39 24.49
N THR A 264 2.98 -1.39 24.03
CA THR A 264 2.06 -2.53 24.14
C THR A 264 2.00 -3.42 22.90
N LEU A 265 2.88 -3.23 21.92
CA LEU A 265 2.94 -4.11 20.74
C LEU A 265 3.25 -5.55 21.15
N ILE A 266 2.53 -6.52 20.58
CA ILE A 266 2.78 -7.95 20.81
C ILE A 266 3.96 -8.37 19.92
N TYR A 267 5.17 -8.03 20.38
CA TYR A 267 6.43 -8.44 19.78
C TYR A 267 7.54 -8.45 20.84
N PRO A 268 8.51 -9.38 20.81
CA PRO A 268 9.59 -9.38 21.80
C PRO A 268 10.38 -8.07 21.80
N HIS A 269 10.28 -7.28 22.88
CA HIS A 269 10.95 -5.97 22.95
C HIS A 269 12.49 -6.06 22.86
N THR A 270 13.07 -7.20 23.26
CA THR A 270 14.51 -7.49 23.09
C THR A 270 14.92 -7.55 21.61
N ARG A 271 13.97 -7.84 20.71
CA ARG A 271 14.12 -7.87 19.26
C ARG A 271 13.68 -6.58 18.56
N LEU A 272 13.30 -5.56 19.33
CA LEU A 272 13.02 -4.22 18.82
C LEU A 272 14.23 -3.30 19.04
N ARG A 273 14.55 -2.48 18.04
CA ARG A 273 15.51 -1.37 18.16
C ARG A 273 14.77 -0.09 17.84
N LEU A 274 14.55 0.71 18.88
CA LEU A 274 13.74 1.92 18.77
C LEU A 274 14.60 3.12 18.36
N PHE A 275 14.14 3.85 17.35
CA PHE A 275 14.67 5.12 16.91
C PHE A 275 13.53 6.13 16.94
N ILE A 276 13.64 7.21 17.71
CA ILE A 276 12.64 8.28 17.77
C ILE A 276 13.29 9.56 17.27
N HIS A 277 12.72 10.17 16.24
CA HIS A 277 13.04 11.52 15.83
C HIS A 277 11.90 12.46 16.21
N ASN A 278 12.19 13.45 17.04
CA ASN A 278 11.27 14.51 17.41
C ASN A 278 11.76 15.86 16.88
N ASN A 279 10.99 16.47 15.99
CA ASN A 279 11.26 17.81 15.46
C ASN A 279 10.42 18.90 16.18
N VAL A 280 9.58 18.52 17.15
CA VAL A 280 8.62 19.40 17.81
C VAL A 280 8.97 19.59 19.27
N VAL A 281 9.38 20.80 19.63
CA VAL A 281 9.76 21.17 21.02
C VAL A 281 8.65 20.86 22.03
N TYR A 282 7.38 21.11 21.67
CA TYR A 282 6.22 20.78 22.52
C TYR A 282 6.16 19.28 22.90
N HIS A 283 6.63 18.39 22.04
CA HIS A 283 6.59 16.95 22.27
C HIS A 283 7.81 16.40 23.03
N GLU A 284 8.82 17.21 23.36
CA GLU A 284 9.98 16.75 24.14
C GLU A 284 9.56 16.14 25.48
N GLN A 285 8.66 16.81 26.21
CA GLN A 285 8.19 16.33 27.51
C GLN A 285 7.48 14.97 27.41
N HIS A 286 6.65 14.79 26.37
CA HIS A 286 5.96 13.53 26.13
C HIS A 286 6.94 12.38 25.86
N VAL A 287 7.96 12.64 25.03
CA VAL A 287 9.00 11.65 24.71
C VAL A 287 9.87 11.34 25.93
N GLU A 288 10.20 12.33 26.75
CA GLU A 288 10.99 12.16 27.98
C GLU A 288 10.23 11.33 29.03
N GLN A 289 8.93 11.59 29.22
CA GLN A 289 8.07 10.80 30.12
C GLN A 289 7.99 9.35 29.66
N PHE A 290 7.72 9.11 28.38
CA PHE A 290 7.72 7.78 27.79
C PHE A 290 9.06 7.07 27.99
N TRP A 291 10.17 7.75 27.70
CA TRP A 291 11.50 7.17 27.85
C TRP A 291 11.79 6.81 29.30
N THR A 292 11.41 7.65 30.27
CA THR A 292 11.61 7.38 31.69
C THR A 292 10.86 6.14 32.16
N ARG A 293 9.62 5.93 31.69
CA ARG A 293 8.78 4.77 32.03
C ARG A 293 9.29 3.48 31.38
N HIS A 294 9.64 3.53 30.09
CA HIS A 294 9.83 2.34 29.25
C HIS A 294 11.28 2.08 28.83
N ARG A 295 12.27 2.78 29.42
CA ARG A 295 13.70 2.60 29.12
C ARG A 295 14.19 1.15 29.20
N SER A 296 13.65 0.37 30.13
CA SER A 296 14.03 -1.03 30.33
C SER A 296 13.57 -1.94 29.19
N LEU A 297 12.48 -1.58 28.49
CA LEU A 297 11.93 -2.36 27.38
C LEU A 297 12.78 -2.25 26.12
N PHE A 298 13.38 -1.08 25.86
CA PHE A 298 14.10 -0.79 24.62
C PHE A 298 15.60 -0.58 24.85
N PRO A 299 16.40 -1.65 25.02
CA PRO A 299 17.84 -1.52 25.20
C PRO A 299 18.48 -0.94 23.93
N GLY A 300 19.19 0.17 24.08
CA GLY A 300 19.89 0.82 22.97
C GLY A 300 19.00 1.67 22.07
N ALA A 301 17.83 2.11 22.54
CA ALA A 301 17.03 3.07 21.80
C ALA A 301 17.80 4.37 21.55
N ARG A 302 17.58 4.98 20.39
CA ARG A 302 18.17 6.26 20.01
C ARG A 302 17.07 7.30 19.87
N ILE A 303 17.11 8.31 20.71
CA ILE A 303 16.19 9.45 20.67
C ILE A 303 16.97 10.64 20.15
N ILE A 304 16.44 11.30 19.13
CA ILE A 304 16.96 12.53 18.55
C ILE A 304 15.90 13.60 18.77
N GLY A 305 16.25 14.63 19.54
CA GLY A 305 15.38 15.76 19.80
C GLY A 305 15.54 16.88 18.77
N PRO A 306 14.71 17.93 18.90
CA PRO A 306 14.68 19.04 17.96
C PRO A 306 15.94 19.92 18.01
N GLU A 307 16.77 19.77 19.05
CA GLU A 307 18.06 20.45 19.18
C GLU A 307 19.05 20.12 18.06
N GLU A 308 18.95 18.93 17.46
CA GLU A 308 19.80 18.54 16.32
C GLU A 308 19.37 19.24 15.02
N ASN A 309 18.18 19.86 14.98
CA ASN A 309 17.63 20.61 13.83
C ASN A 309 17.74 19.84 12.51
N LEU A 310 17.42 18.54 12.56
CA LEU A 310 17.43 17.67 11.39
C LEU A 310 16.14 17.87 10.60
N ARG A 311 16.27 17.97 9.27
CA ARG A 311 15.11 17.95 8.38
C ARG A 311 14.54 16.53 8.30
N GLN A 312 13.24 16.41 8.05
CA GLN A 312 12.53 15.12 7.91
C GLN A 312 13.25 14.15 6.95
N ASP A 313 13.74 14.62 5.80
CA ASP A 313 14.45 13.80 4.82
C ASP A 313 15.77 13.24 5.39
N GLN A 314 16.48 14.03 6.18
CA GLN A 314 17.74 13.65 6.84
C GLN A 314 17.49 12.66 7.98
N ALA A 315 16.45 12.89 8.79
CA ALA A 315 16.05 12.00 9.87
C ALA A 315 15.64 10.61 9.36
N ARG A 316 14.75 10.55 8.36
CA ARG A 316 14.35 9.28 7.71
C ARG A 316 15.54 8.56 7.08
N THR A 317 16.44 9.30 6.43
CA THR A 317 17.67 8.74 5.87
C THR A 317 18.56 8.15 6.97
N MET A 318 18.73 8.85 8.10
CA MET A 318 19.54 8.38 9.22
C MET A 318 18.98 7.07 9.81
N ALA A 319 17.66 6.98 9.97
CA ALA A 319 17.00 5.78 10.47
C ALA A 319 17.20 4.57 9.55
N VAL A 320 17.04 4.76 8.23
CA VAL A 320 17.29 3.69 7.26
C VAL A 320 18.77 3.28 7.23
N GLU A 321 19.68 4.24 7.27
CA GLU A 321 21.13 3.96 7.31
C GLU A 321 21.53 3.18 8.57
N ALA A 322 20.83 3.37 9.70
CA ALA A 322 21.04 2.56 10.90
C ALA A 322 20.71 1.08 10.66
N CYS A 323 19.57 0.76 10.03
CA CYS A 323 19.22 -0.62 9.66
C CYS A 323 20.09 -1.18 8.53
N LYS A 324 20.51 -0.35 7.56
CA LYS A 324 21.41 -0.81 6.48
C LYS A 324 22.79 -1.22 6.99
N LYS A 325 23.33 -0.50 7.97
CA LYS A 325 24.64 -0.79 8.58
C LYS A 325 24.59 -2.00 9.50
N ASP A 326 23.44 -2.25 10.13
CA ASP A 326 23.25 -3.42 10.97
C ASP A 326 22.85 -4.64 10.12
N VAL A 327 23.76 -5.61 10.03
CA VAL A 327 23.52 -6.87 9.31
C VAL A 327 22.43 -7.70 10.00
N SER A 328 22.25 -7.54 11.32
CA SER A 328 21.22 -8.24 12.08
C SER A 328 19.83 -7.62 11.93
N CYS A 329 19.69 -6.43 11.31
CA CYS A 329 18.39 -5.84 11.02
C CYS A 329 17.67 -6.63 9.91
N ASP A 330 16.66 -7.41 10.29
CA ASP A 330 15.84 -8.20 9.35
C ASP A 330 14.73 -7.34 8.72
N TYR A 331 14.14 -6.43 9.50
CA TYR A 331 13.09 -5.54 9.04
C TYR A 331 13.25 -4.11 9.57
N PHE A 332 12.86 -3.14 8.76
CA PHE A 332 12.76 -1.73 9.11
C PHE A 332 11.29 -1.32 9.11
N PHE A 333 10.78 -0.93 10.26
CA PHE A 333 9.41 -0.46 10.44
C PHE A 333 9.40 1.06 10.65
N SER A 334 8.90 1.80 9.68
CA SER A 334 8.71 3.25 9.77
C SER A 334 7.29 3.52 10.24
N ILE A 335 7.15 4.43 11.20
CA ILE A 335 5.85 4.89 11.68
C ILE A 335 5.89 6.39 12.01
N ASP A 336 4.89 7.12 11.54
CA ASP A 336 4.70 8.53 11.83
C ASP A 336 3.75 8.72 13.02
N SER A 337 3.91 9.84 13.71
CA SER A 337 3.13 10.18 14.92
C SER A 337 1.62 10.38 14.70
N ASP A 338 1.16 10.54 13.46
CA ASP A 338 -0.27 10.66 13.14
C ASP A 338 -0.95 9.29 12.90
N VAL A 339 -0.32 8.20 13.31
CA VAL A 339 -0.82 6.83 13.16
C VAL A 339 -1.31 6.26 14.49
N ALA A 340 -2.59 5.94 14.60
CA ALA A 340 -3.15 5.24 15.75
C ALA A 340 -3.28 3.73 15.45
N LEU A 341 -2.27 2.94 15.84
CA LEU A 341 -2.31 1.47 15.75
C LEU A 341 -3.21 0.91 16.87
N THR A 342 -4.33 0.33 16.48
CA THR A 342 -5.25 -0.33 17.43
C THR A 342 -4.95 -1.82 17.56
N ASN A 343 -4.34 -2.42 16.54
CA ASN A 343 -4.00 -3.83 16.53
C ASN A 343 -2.55 -4.02 17.02
N PRO A 344 -2.33 -4.66 18.18
CA PRO A 344 -0.99 -4.86 18.73
C PRO A 344 -0.19 -5.93 17.99
N ASP A 345 -0.82 -6.80 17.20
CA ASP A 345 -0.18 -7.86 16.40
C ASP A 345 0.31 -7.37 15.02
N VAL A 346 0.17 -6.07 14.71
CA VAL A 346 0.47 -5.51 13.38
C VAL A 346 1.87 -5.86 12.86
N LEU A 347 2.90 -5.82 13.71
CA LEU A 347 4.26 -6.17 13.30
C LEU A 347 4.36 -7.63 12.87
N ARG A 348 3.73 -8.53 13.63
CA ARG A 348 3.72 -9.96 13.33
C ARG A 348 3.04 -10.24 12.01
N ILE A 349 1.82 -9.70 11.83
CA ILE A 349 1.01 -9.87 10.61
C ILE A 349 1.78 -9.37 9.37
N LEU A 350 2.42 -8.19 9.44
CA LEU A 350 3.15 -7.64 8.29
C LEU A 350 4.43 -8.43 7.96
N ILE A 351 5.08 -9.03 8.96
CA ILE A 351 6.25 -9.91 8.75
C ILE A 351 5.80 -11.24 8.13
N GLU A 352 4.72 -11.84 8.64
CA GLU A 352 4.14 -13.10 8.14
C GLU A 352 3.80 -13.01 6.64
N GLU A 353 3.35 -11.86 6.15
CA GLU A 353 3.06 -11.60 4.72
C GLU A 353 4.30 -11.69 3.80
N ASN A 354 5.52 -11.66 4.33
CA ASN A 354 6.78 -11.89 3.62
C ASN A 354 6.97 -11.05 2.34
N LYS A 355 6.61 -9.76 2.40
CA LYS A 355 6.78 -8.83 1.26
C LYS A 355 7.99 -7.93 1.47
N ALA A 356 8.59 -7.50 0.36
CA ALA A 356 9.76 -6.62 0.38
C ALA A 356 9.44 -5.24 0.99
N VAL A 357 8.27 -4.68 0.62
CA VAL A 357 7.71 -3.45 1.19
C VAL A 357 6.22 -3.64 1.37
N ILE A 358 5.72 -3.46 2.59
CA ILE A 358 4.30 -3.62 2.92
C ILE A 358 3.85 -2.54 3.92
N ALA A 359 2.63 -2.05 3.75
CA ALA A 359 1.99 -1.13 4.67
C ALA A 359 0.64 -1.71 5.15
N PRO A 360 0.29 -1.55 6.43
CA PRO A 360 -1.07 -1.78 6.89
C PRO A 360 -1.97 -0.66 6.35
N MET A 361 -3.17 -0.99 5.87
CA MET A 361 -4.12 0.02 5.42
C MET A 361 -4.69 0.77 6.63
N LEU A 362 -4.47 2.07 6.66
CA LEU A 362 -5.05 2.97 7.65
C LEU A 362 -5.88 4.03 6.96
N SER A 363 -7.01 4.39 7.58
CA SER A 363 -7.90 5.45 7.08
C SER A 363 -8.25 6.43 8.18
N ARG A 364 -8.56 7.67 7.79
CA ARG A 364 -9.16 8.65 8.72
C ARG A 364 -10.59 8.23 9.02
N HIS A 365 -10.95 8.25 10.30
CA HIS A 365 -12.30 7.88 10.72
C HIS A 365 -13.38 8.67 9.96
N GLY A 366 -14.35 7.94 9.40
CA GLY A 366 -15.47 8.53 8.64
C GLY A 366 -15.09 9.20 7.31
N LYS A 367 -13.84 9.08 6.84
CA LYS A 367 -13.34 9.70 5.61
C LYS A 367 -12.69 8.66 4.70
N LEU A 368 -12.56 8.99 3.41
CA LEU A 368 -11.88 8.13 2.43
C LEU A 368 -10.36 8.34 2.38
N TRP A 369 -9.84 9.32 3.12
CA TRP A 369 -8.40 9.61 3.13
C TRP A 369 -7.65 8.51 3.89
N SER A 370 -6.65 7.92 3.24
CA SER A 370 -5.88 6.77 3.72
C SER A 370 -4.39 6.92 3.39
N ASN A 371 -3.59 6.04 3.98
CA ASN A 371 -2.12 6.06 3.87
C ASN A 371 -1.56 5.50 2.55
N PHE A 372 -2.38 5.41 1.50
CA PHE A 372 -1.96 4.89 0.19
C PHE A 372 -2.70 5.58 -0.96
N TRP A 373 -2.10 5.55 -2.16
CA TRP A 373 -2.78 5.95 -3.39
C TRP A 373 -2.90 4.77 -4.34
N GLY A 374 -4.08 4.56 -4.92
CA GLY A 374 -4.28 3.48 -5.90
C GLY A 374 -3.79 3.81 -7.31
N ALA A 375 -3.64 5.09 -7.67
CA ALA A 375 -3.15 5.51 -8.98
C ALA A 375 -2.32 6.80 -8.90
N LEU A 376 -1.57 7.09 -9.96
CA LEU A 376 -0.80 8.32 -10.13
C LEU A 376 -1.25 9.08 -11.38
N SER A 377 -1.23 10.41 -11.30
CA SER A 377 -1.35 11.30 -12.46
C SER A 377 -0.13 11.16 -13.38
N PRO A 378 -0.18 11.65 -14.64
CA PRO A 378 0.98 11.66 -15.52
C PRO A 378 2.20 12.39 -14.94
N GLU A 379 1.98 13.37 -14.07
CA GLU A 379 2.98 14.17 -13.37
C GLU A 379 3.51 13.48 -12.10
N GLY A 380 2.92 12.33 -11.71
CA GLY A 380 3.35 11.55 -10.55
C GLY A 380 2.67 11.94 -9.23
N PHE A 381 1.60 12.73 -9.28
CA PHE A 381 0.80 13.11 -8.10
C PHE A 381 -0.40 12.18 -7.90
N TYR A 382 -1.17 12.42 -6.84
CA TYR A 382 -2.37 11.66 -6.51
C TYR A 382 -3.33 11.52 -7.69
N SER A 383 -3.80 10.29 -7.92
CA SER A 383 -4.96 10.01 -8.75
C SER A 383 -5.75 8.89 -8.09
N ARG A 384 -7.09 8.98 -8.15
CA ARG A 384 -7.97 7.95 -7.59
C ARG A 384 -8.07 6.77 -8.56
N SER A 385 -7.77 5.56 -8.10
CA SER A 385 -8.03 4.33 -8.85
C SER A 385 -9.51 3.95 -8.79
N GLU A 386 -9.95 3.10 -9.73
CA GLU A 386 -11.34 2.64 -9.83
C GLU A 386 -11.78 1.83 -8.59
N ASP A 387 -10.86 1.11 -7.97
CA ASP A 387 -11.09 0.23 -6.82
C ASP A 387 -10.79 0.89 -5.45
N TYR A 388 -10.31 2.13 -5.43
CA TYR A 388 -9.84 2.78 -4.21
C TYR A 388 -10.89 2.78 -3.08
N ILE A 389 -12.13 3.16 -3.42
CA ILE A 389 -13.22 3.23 -2.44
C ILE A 389 -13.57 1.85 -1.91
N ASP A 390 -13.56 0.83 -2.77
CA ASP A 390 -13.87 -0.54 -2.39
C ASP A 390 -12.80 -1.13 -1.46
N ILE A 391 -11.53 -0.78 -1.65
CA ILE A 391 -10.42 -1.18 -0.78
C ILE A 391 -10.53 -0.47 0.59
N VAL A 392 -10.71 0.86 0.59
CA VAL A 392 -10.79 1.65 1.84
C VAL A 392 -12.01 1.29 2.70
N GLN A 393 -13.14 0.97 2.06
CA GLN A 393 -14.35 0.53 2.77
C GLN A 393 -14.36 -0.97 3.09
N SER A 394 -13.24 -1.67 2.88
CA SER A 394 -13.11 -3.12 3.09
C SER A 394 -14.17 -3.96 2.36
N LYS A 395 -14.69 -3.48 1.22
CA LYS A 395 -15.54 -4.27 0.32
C LYS A 395 -14.71 -5.29 -0.45
N ARG A 396 -13.45 -4.95 -0.75
CA ARG A 396 -12.44 -5.85 -1.29
C ARG A 396 -11.31 -5.94 -0.30
N VAL A 397 -11.14 -7.12 0.28
CA VAL A 397 -10.11 -7.42 1.27
C VAL A 397 -9.01 -8.27 0.63
N GLY A 398 -7.76 -7.92 0.89
CA GLY A 398 -6.58 -8.63 0.38
C GLY A 398 -5.29 -7.83 0.48
N LEU A 399 -4.34 -8.20 -0.38
CA LEU A 399 -3.03 -7.60 -0.49
C LEU A 399 -2.88 -6.91 -1.85
N TRP A 400 -2.65 -5.60 -1.83
CA TRP A 400 -2.76 -4.74 -3.00
C TRP A 400 -1.41 -4.15 -3.39
N ASN A 401 -0.92 -4.40 -4.61
CA ASN A 401 0.23 -3.68 -5.15
C ASN A 401 -0.20 -2.27 -5.57
N VAL A 402 0.31 -1.26 -4.86
CA VAL A 402 -0.06 0.14 -5.02
C VAL A 402 1.15 1.01 -5.36
N PRO A 403 0.95 2.12 -6.10
CA PRO A 403 2.05 3.00 -6.45
C PRO A 403 2.58 3.87 -5.31
N TYR A 404 1.86 4.08 -4.21
CA TYR A 404 2.27 5.00 -3.15
C TYR A 404 1.74 4.54 -1.79
N ILE A 405 2.60 4.59 -0.78
CA ILE A 405 2.33 4.31 0.64
C ILE A 405 3.04 5.39 1.49
N THR A 406 2.50 5.70 2.66
CA THR A 406 3.03 6.73 3.57
C THR A 406 2.63 6.41 5.02
N GLN A 407 3.10 7.22 5.97
CA GLN A 407 2.91 7.15 7.42
C GLN A 407 3.41 5.88 8.12
N VAL A 408 3.02 4.69 7.67
CA VAL A 408 3.43 3.42 8.27
C VAL A 408 3.74 2.38 7.21
N TYR A 409 4.91 1.76 7.32
CA TYR A 409 5.35 0.72 6.41
C TYR A 409 6.50 -0.10 6.98
N LEU A 410 6.55 -1.36 6.58
CA LEU A 410 7.60 -2.32 6.86
C LEU A 410 8.41 -2.58 5.59
N ILE A 411 9.73 -2.53 5.70
CA ILE A 411 10.67 -2.85 4.63
C ILE A 411 11.58 -3.98 5.08
N ARG A 412 11.76 -4.99 4.23
CA ARG A 412 12.72 -6.05 4.46
C ARG A 412 14.16 -5.51 4.41
N GLY A 413 14.95 -5.80 5.44
CA GLY A 413 16.33 -5.32 5.59
C GLY A 413 17.25 -5.77 4.45
N GLU A 414 17.05 -6.99 3.92
CA GLU A 414 17.75 -7.46 2.73
C GLU A 414 17.48 -6.57 1.51
N THR A 415 16.25 -6.11 1.31
CA THR A 415 15.88 -5.21 0.21
C THR A 415 16.53 -3.83 0.37
N LEU A 416 16.64 -3.34 1.62
CA LEU A 416 17.37 -2.10 1.93
C LEU A 416 18.86 -2.20 1.60
N ARG A 417 19.50 -3.33 1.90
CA ARG A 417 20.94 -3.57 1.69
C ARG A 417 21.30 -3.98 0.25
N SER A 418 20.33 -4.46 -0.52
CA SER A 418 20.53 -4.88 -1.92
C SER A 418 19.97 -3.86 -2.90
N ARG A 419 18.68 -3.98 -3.26
CA ARG A 419 18.03 -3.20 -4.33
C ARG A 419 17.94 -1.70 -4.03
N LEU A 420 17.78 -1.34 -2.76
CA LEU A 420 17.62 0.06 -2.34
C LEU A 420 18.91 0.68 -1.80
N ALA A 421 20.03 -0.06 -1.77
CA ALA A 421 21.33 0.46 -1.38
C ALA A 421 21.87 1.60 -2.27
N PRO A 422 21.74 1.55 -3.63
CA PRO A 422 22.37 2.54 -4.50
C PRO A 422 21.58 3.86 -4.64
N VAL A 423 20.37 3.94 -4.06
CA VAL A 423 19.48 5.11 -4.19
C VAL A 423 19.34 5.87 -2.88
N SER A 424 19.27 7.20 -2.96
CA SER A 424 18.79 8.00 -1.85
C SER A 424 17.27 7.89 -1.79
N LEU A 425 16.76 7.39 -0.67
CA LEU A 425 15.33 7.08 -0.53
C LEU A 425 14.48 8.33 -0.30
N TYR A 426 14.98 9.34 0.42
CA TYR A 426 14.16 10.48 0.84
C TYR A 426 14.65 11.84 0.33
N GLN A 427 15.83 11.91 -0.29
CA GLN A 427 16.46 13.19 -0.63
C GLN A 427 16.27 13.56 -2.11
N GLN A 428 15.47 14.60 -2.35
CA GLN A 428 15.39 15.31 -3.62
C GLN A 428 14.86 16.72 -3.36
N GLU A 429 15.51 17.76 -3.90
CA GLU A 429 15.07 19.14 -3.68
C GLU A 429 13.66 19.41 -4.24
N GLY A 430 12.81 20.06 -3.42
CA GLY A 430 11.50 20.57 -3.83
C GLY A 430 10.38 19.54 -3.97
N MET A 431 10.59 18.30 -3.52
CA MET A 431 9.57 17.25 -3.51
C MET A 431 9.41 16.68 -2.10
N ASP A 432 8.19 16.24 -1.79
CA ASP A 432 7.84 15.60 -0.53
C ASP A 432 8.65 14.29 -0.30
N PRO A 433 9.23 14.07 0.90
CA PRO A 433 10.05 12.89 1.21
C PRO A 433 9.35 11.55 0.93
N ASP A 434 8.05 11.44 1.21
CA ASP A 434 7.31 10.19 1.02
C ASP A 434 7.04 9.92 -0.47
N MET A 435 6.79 10.98 -1.25
CA MET A 435 6.71 10.86 -2.71
C MET A 435 8.04 10.41 -3.31
N ILE A 436 9.17 10.93 -2.82
CA ILE A 436 10.51 10.54 -3.25
C ILE A 436 10.77 9.08 -2.90
N PHE A 437 10.44 8.67 -1.67
CA PHE A 437 10.55 7.28 -1.22
C PHE A 437 9.83 6.33 -2.17
N CYS A 438 8.53 6.55 -2.38
CA CYS A 438 7.73 5.70 -3.25
C CYS A 438 8.28 5.71 -4.68
N LYS A 439 8.73 6.87 -5.19
CA LYS A 439 9.33 6.97 -6.51
C LYS A 439 10.61 6.17 -6.63
N SER A 440 11.52 6.29 -5.66
CA SER A 440 12.80 5.57 -5.63
C SER A 440 12.59 4.06 -5.59
N VAL A 441 11.65 3.58 -4.76
CA VAL A 441 11.28 2.15 -4.69
C VAL A 441 10.72 1.64 -6.03
N ARG A 442 9.80 2.39 -6.66
CA ARG A 442 9.26 2.04 -7.99
C ARG A 442 10.31 2.02 -9.09
N GLU A 443 11.27 2.94 -9.06
CA GLU A 443 12.35 3.01 -10.05
C GLU A 443 13.30 1.80 -9.98
N GLN A 444 13.43 1.18 -8.80
CA GLN A 444 14.15 -0.08 -8.60
C GLN A 444 13.32 -1.33 -8.91
N GLY A 445 12.05 -1.17 -9.33
CA GLY A 445 11.17 -2.27 -9.69
C GLY A 445 10.69 -3.12 -8.52
N VAL A 446 10.79 -2.60 -7.29
CA VAL A 446 10.25 -3.22 -6.08
C VAL A 446 8.78 -2.84 -5.94
N PHE A 447 7.92 -3.82 -5.65
CA PHE A 447 6.50 -3.57 -5.41
C PHE A 447 6.26 -3.09 -3.99
N MET A 448 5.28 -2.19 -3.85
CA MET A 448 4.81 -1.71 -2.55
C MET A 448 3.41 -2.28 -2.34
N PHE A 449 3.23 -3.01 -1.25
CA PHE A 449 1.97 -3.66 -0.94
C PHE A 449 1.23 -2.92 0.17
N VAL A 450 -0.10 -2.94 0.10
CA VAL A 450 -0.99 -2.53 1.20
C VAL A 450 -1.84 -3.72 1.58
N SER A 451 -1.85 -4.08 2.87
CA SER A 451 -2.75 -5.09 3.41
C SER A 451 -3.95 -4.42 4.06
N ASN A 452 -5.15 -4.85 3.68
CA ASN A 452 -6.40 -4.52 4.40
C ASN A 452 -7.12 -5.77 4.89
N ARG A 453 -6.36 -6.86 5.12
CA ARG A 453 -6.86 -8.14 5.64
C ARG A 453 -7.40 -8.04 7.06
N ASP A 454 -6.78 -7.17 7.86
CA ASP A 454 -7.13 -6.93 9.25
C ASP A 454 -7.40 -5.45 9.49
N GLU A 455 -8.08 -5.15 10.58
CA GLU A 455 -8.23 -3.78 11.08
C GLU A 455 -6.99 -3.42 11.91
N PHE A 456 -6.06 -2.69 11.28
CA PHE A 456 -4.79 -2.34 11.91
C PHE A 456 -4.87 -1.07 12.78
N GLY A 457 -5.77 -0.16 12.45
CA GLY A 457 -5.90 1.14 13.12
C GLY A 457 -6.42 2.24 12.22
N ARG A 458 -6.07 3.48 12.57
CA ARG A 458 -6.59 4.69 11.93
C ARG A 458 -5.53 5.79 11.84
N LEU A 459 -5.83 6.81 11.05
CA LEU A 459 -5.01 8.02 10.92
C LEU A 459 -5.63 9.18 11.69
N ILE A 460 -4.78 9.90 12.40
CA ILE A 460 -5.11 11.11 13.16
C ILE A 460 -5.07 12.34 12.24
N SER A 461 -5.91 13.32 12.53
CA SER A 461 -5.92 14.62 11.87
C SER A 461 -5.13 15.63 12.69
N SER A 462 -3.98 16.07 12.17
CA SER A 462 -3.10 17.07 12.77
C SER A 462 -3.33 18.51 12.26
N THR A 463 -4.28 18.71 11.34
CA THR A 463 -4.38 19.96 10.54
C THR A 463 -4.65 21.22 11.38
N ASN A 464 -5.38 21.11 12.48
CA ASN A 464 -5.78 22.26 13.33
C ASN A 464 -5.33 22.10 14.79
N TYR A 465 -4.21 21.41 15.03
CA TYR A 465 -3.73 21.17 16.39
C TYR A 465 -3.05 22.41 16.99
N ASN A 466 -3.71 23.05 17.97
CA ASN A 466 -3.23 24.29 18.58
C ASN A 466 -2.48 24.02 19.90
N ILE A 467 -1.15 23.99 19.82
CA ILE A 467 -0.23 23.76 20.95
C ILE A 467 -0.07 24.96 21.90
N SER A 468 -0.75 26.09 21.68
CA SER A 468 -0.70 27.23 22.60
C SER A 468 -1.56 27.05 23.85
N ARG A 469 -2.38 25.99 23.90
CA ARG A 469 -3.22 25.64 25.06
C ARG A 469 -2.44 24.72 26.01
N LEU A 470 -2.80 24.72 27.30
CA LEU A 470 -2.20 23.82 28.28
C LEU A 470 -2.42 22.35 27.93
N HIS A 471 -3.67 21.98 27.63
CA HIS A 471 -4.09 20.64 27.22
C HIS A 471 -4.80 20.67 25.85
N PRO A 472 -4.06 20.74 24.73
CA PRO A 472 -4.64 20.90 23.39
C PRO A 472 -5.54 19.74 22.94
N ASP A 473 -5.27 18.52 23.42
CA ASP A 473 -6.02 17.31 23.10
C ASP A 473 -7.51 17.44 23.48
N MET A 474 -7.84 18.20 24.53
CA MET A 474 -9.22 18.44 24.96
C MET A 474 -10.08 19.05 23.85
N TRP A 475 -9.50 19.82 22.93
CA TRP A 475 -10.20 20.47 21.81
C TRP A 475 -10.39 19.57 20.58
N GLN A 476 -9.91 18.32 20.62
CA GLN A 476 -9.88 17.43 19.45
C GLN A 476 -11.16 16.63 19.20
N ILE A 477 -12.24 16.86 19.97
CA ILE A 477 -13.52 16.14 19.85
C ILE A 477 -14.13 16.17 18.43
N PHE A 478 -13.87 17.21 17.65
CA PHE A 478 -14.39 17.33 16.27
C PHE A 478 -13.49 16.66 15.23
N ASP A 479 -12.18 16.86 15.33
CA ASP A 479 -11.22 16.40 14.32
C ASP A 479 -10.89 14.90 14.50
N ASN A 480 -10.85 14.43 15.75
CA ASN A 480 -10.42 13.09 16.14
C ASN A 480 -11.36 12.51 17.23
N PRO A 481 -12.66 12.31 16.94
CA PRO A 481 -13.66 11.95 17.95
C PRO A 481 -13.41 10.58 18.63
N VAL A 482 -12.81 9.62 17.92
CA VAL A 482 -12.58 8.27 18.45
C VAL A 482 -11.45 8.28 19.47
N ASP A 483 -10.31 8.90 19.14
CA ASP A 483 -9.17 9.05 20.04
C ASP A 483 -9.50 9.94 21.24
N TRP A 484 -10.28 11.01 21.00
CA TRP A 484 -10.80 11.85 22.07
C TRP A 484 -11.69 11.06 23.04
N ARG A 485 -12.57 10.19 22.51
CA ARG A 485 -13.40 9.30 23.33
C ARG A 485 -12.56 8.37 24.17
N GLU A 486 -11.58 7.71 23.56
CA GLU A 486 -10.70 6.75 24.22
C GLU A 486 -9.92 7.37 25.39
N LYS A 487 -9.50 8.65 25.25
CA LYS A 487 -8.77 9.38 26.29
C LYS A 487 -9.66 9.96 27.39
N TYR A 488 -10.79 10.57 27.01
CA TYR A 488 -11.53 11.46 27.90
C TYR A 488 -12.87 10.93 28.40
N ILE A 489 -13.45 9.92 27.75
CA ILE A 489 -14.69 9.30 28.20
C ILE A 489 -14.37 8.12 29.11
N HIS A 490 -15.15 7.98 30.17
CA HIS A 490 -14.99 6.88 31.11
C HIS A 490 -15.12 5.52 30.39
N GLU A 491 -14.26 4.56 30.70
CA GLU A 491 -14.23 3.24 30.03
C GLU A 491 -15.59 2.53 30.10
N ASP A 492 -16.23 2.60 31.27
CA ASP A 492 -17.55 2.01 31.51
C ASP A 492 -18.75 2.82 30.98
N TYR A 493 -18.54 3.97 30.33
CA TYR A 493 -19.65 4.77 29.77
C TYR A 493 -20.52 3.95 28.80
N SER A 494 -19.92 3.05 28.03
CA SER A 494 -20.66 2.21 27.07
C SER A 494 -21.64 1.25 27.76
N LYS A 495 -21.33 0.81 28.99
CA LYS A 495 -22.17 -0.12 29.77
C LYS A 495 -23.51 0.49 30.18
N ILE A 496 -23.61 1.82 30.21
CA ILE A 496 -24.88 2.55 30.44
C ILE A 496 -25.96 2.12 29.46
N PHE A 497 -25.58 1.78 28.23
CA PHE A 497 -26.52 1.42 27.17
C PHE A 497 -26.88 -0.06 27.13
N GLU A 498 -26.17 -0.90 27.90
CA GLU A 498 -26.47 -2.33 28.03
C GLU A 498 -27.73 -2.56 28.89
N ASP A 499 -28.32 -3.75 28.82
CA ASP A 499 -29.57 -4.12 29.52
C ASP A 499 -29.36 -4.46 31.02
N ASP A 500 -28.22 -4.07 31.60
CA ASP A 500 -27.96 -4.26 33.03
C ASP A 500 -28.68 -3.17 33.84
N GLU A 501 -29.83 -3.52 34.42
CA GLU A 501 -30.70 -2.61 35.18
C GLU A 501 -30.01 -1.93 36.37
N ASN A 502 -28.85 -2.43 36.83
CA ASN A 502 -28.18 -1.93 38.04
C ASN A 502 -26.96 -1.03 37.75
N PHE A 503 -26.60 -0.77 36.50
CA PHE A 503 -25.39 0.01 36.20
C PHE A 503 -25.59 1.52 36.42
N VAL A 504 -26.78 2.04 36.14
CA VAL A 504 -27.12 3.45 36.39
C VAL A 504 -27.83 3.55 37.73
N GLU A 505 -27.24 4.31 38.66
CA GLU A 505 -27.82 4.49 39.99
C GLU A 505 -28.86 5.62 39.97
N GLN A 506 -29.89 5.48 40.81
CA GLN A 506 -30.89 6.53 41.05
C GLN A 506 -30.90 6.92 42.54
N PRO A 507 -29.94 7.74 43.02
CA PRO A 507 -29.84 8.10 44.44
C PRO A 507 -31.07 8.84 44.96
N CYS A 508 -31.75 9.62 44.11
CA CYS A 508 -32.98 10.34 44.43
C CYS A 508 -34.00 10.19 43.29
N PRO A 509 -35.31 10.35 43.55
CA PRO A 509 -36.31 10.39 42.49
C PRO A 509 -35.92 11.38 41.38
N ASP A 510 -35.92 10.92 40.13
CA ASP A 510 -35.52 11.69 38.93
C ASP A 510 -34.07 12.23 38.94
N VAL A 511 -33.19 11.68 39.78
CA VAL A 511 -31.74 11.98 39.79
C VAL A 511 -30.97 10.70 39.48
N TYR A 512 -30.32 10.68 38.33
CA TYR A 512 -29.52 9.54 37.88
C TYR A 512 -28.03 9.82 38.00
N TRP A 513 -27.27 8.78 38.31
CA TRP A 513 -25.82 8.83 38.44
C TRP A 513 -25.20 7.75 37.56
N PHE A 514 -24.29 8.18 36.68
CA PHE A 514 -23.57 7.34 35.74
C PHE A 514 -22.16 7.91 35.50
N PRO A 515 -21.19 7.07 35.10
CA PRO A 515 -19.86 7.53 34.74
C PRO A 515 -19.87 8.24 33.37
N ALA A 516 -19.22 9.40 33.27
CA ALA A 516 -19.17 10.19 32.03
C ALA A 516 -17.73 10.43 31.55
N PHE A 517 -16.94 11.15 32.35
CA PHE A 517 -15.56 11.49 32.03
C PHE A 517 -14.56 10.56 32.72
N SER A 518 -13.39 10.38 32.10
CA SER A 518 -12.22 9.77 32.74
C SER A 518 -11.62 10.74 33.79
N GLU A 519 -10.89 10.20 34.77
CA GLU A 519 -10.18 11.03 35.76
C GLU A 519 -9.26 12.05 35.09
N ARG A 520 -8.61 11.63 34.00
CA ARG A 520 -7.73 12.49 33.20
C ARG A 520 -8.46 13.69 32.60
N MET A 521 -9.67 13.53 32.08
CA MET A 521 -10.46 14.66 31.60
C MET A 521 -10.81 15.62 32.73
N CYS A 522 -11.12 15.09 33.92
CA CYS A 522 -11.41 15.91 35.08
C CYS A 522 -10.20 16.74 35.51
N ASP A 523 -9.02 16.11 35.61
CA ASP A 523 -7.78 16.79 35.98
C ASP A 523 -7.39 17.86 34.95
N GLU A 524 -7.35 17.51 33.67
CA GLU A 524 -6.97 18.44 32.59
C GLU A 524 -7.98 19.61 32.47
N LEU A 525 -9.27 19.37 32.70
CA LEU A 525 -10.30 20.42 32.74
C LEU A 525 -10.09 21.36 33.92
N VAL A 526 -9.85 20.82 35.12
CA VAL A 526 -9.59 21.63 36.32
C VAL A 526 -8.32 22.48 36.14
N GLU A 527 -7.22 21.87 35.68
CA GLU A 527 -5.97 22.58 35.41
C GLU A 527 -6.15 23.70 34.38
N THR A 528 -6.94 23.46 33.33
CA THR A 528 -7.26 24.47 32.31
C THR A 528 -8.04 25.65 32.91
N MET A 529 -8.98 25.38 33.82
CA MET A 529 -9.76 26.43 34.49
C MET A 529 -8.89 27.24 35.45
N GLU A 530 -8.00 26.57 36.20
CA GLU A 530 -7.07 27.24 37.12
C GLU A 530 -6.01 28.07 36.39
N ASP A 531 -5.49 27.59 35.24
CA ASP A 531 -4.56 28.34 34.40
C ASP A 531 -5.19 29.62 33.85
N PHE A 532 -6.49 29.58 33.51
CA PHE A 532 -7.23 30.78 33.12
C PHE A 532 -7.36 31.78 34.27
N GLY A 533 -7.57 31.31 35.51
CA GLY A 533 -7.58 32.10 36.75
C GLY A 533 -8.70 33.15 36.87
N GLY A 534 -9.60 33.23 35.89
CA GLY A 534 -10.66 34.24 35.80
C GLY A 534 -11.95 33.88 36.54
N TRP A 535 -11.85 33.27 37.72
CA TRP A 535 -12.98 32.84 38.56
C TRP A 535 -13.93 33.99 38.92
N SER A 536 -15.22 33.70 38.99
CA SER A 536 -16.24 34.69 39.40
C SER A 536 -16.05 35.13 40.85
N GLY A 537 -16.58 36.31 41.19
CA GLY A 537 -16.63 36.78 42.57
C GLY A 537 -17.78 36.22 43.41
N GLY A 538 -18.60 35.31 42.86
CA GLY A 538 -19.79 34.75 43.52
C GLY A 538 -20.85 35.80 43.87
N LYS A 539 -21.07 36.78 42.99
CA LYS A 539 -22.03 37.88 43.19
C LYS A 539 -23.11 37.83 42.12
N ASN A 540 -24.35 38.18 42.49
CA ASN A 540 -25.50 38.23 41.58
C ASN A 540 -25.33 39.17 40.37
N LYS A 541 -24.30 40.03 40.35
CA LYS A 541 -23.98 40.87 39.19
C LYS A 541 -22.67 40.39 38.60
N ASP A 542 -22.76 39.86 37.38
CA ASP A 542 -21.63 39.38 36.63
C ASP A 542 -21.64 39.95 35.21
N GLU A 543 -20.71 40.86 34.93
CA GLU A 543 -20.56 41.51 33.62
C GLU A 543 -20.03 40.56 32.54
N ARG A 544 -19.58 39.35 32.91
CA ARG A 544 -19.13 38.29 32.01
C ARG A 544 -20.31 37.56 31.35
N LEU A 545 -21.52 37.70 31.91
CA LEU A 545 -22.76 37.13 31.39
C LEU A 545 -23.49 38.07 30.42
N SER A 546 -24.10 37.49 29.37
CA SER A 546 -25.04 38.19 28.47
C SER A 546 -26.35 38.54 29.19
N GLY A 547 -26.31 39.56 30.05
CA GLY A 547 -27.43 39.97 30.90
C GLY A 547 -27.03 40.60 32.23
N GLY A 548 -25.76 40.48 32.64
CA GLY A 548 -25.21 41.19 33.82
C GLY A 548 -25.71 40.71 35.19
N TYR A 549 -26.57 39.69 35.25
CA TYR A 549 -27.22 39.24 36.48
C TYR A 549 -27.37 37.71 36.53
N GLU A 550 -26.89 37.11 37.62
CA GLU A 550 -26.92 35.67 37.90
C GLU A 550 -27.95 35.40 39.01
N ASN A 551 -28.91 34.52 38.76
CA ASN A 551 -30.02 34.25 39.70
C ASN A 551 -29.57 33.43 40.92
N VAL A 552 -28.51 32.63 40.77
CA VAL A 552 -27.90 31.81 41.82
C VAL A 552 -26.39 31.97 41.68
N PRO A 553 -25.74 32.83 42.48
CA PRO A 553 -24.35 33.17 42.28
C PRO A 553 -23.43 31.99 42.63
N THR A 554 -22.63 31.55 41.68
CA THR A 554 -21.60 30.52 41.90
C THR A 554 -20.21 31.08 41.59
N VAL A 555 -19.16 30.51 42.19
CA VAL A 555 -17.77 30.85 41.84
C VAL A 555 -17.37 29.97 40.67
N ASP A 556 -17.42 30.53 39.45
CA ASP A 556 -17.36 29.75 38.23
C ASP A 556 -16.56 30.42 37.09
N ILE A 557 -16.31 29.59 36.07
CA ILE A 557 -15.80 29.98 34.77
C ILE A 557 -16.70 29.33 33.72
N HIS A 558 -17.25 30.14 32.82
CA HIS A 558 -18.05 29.64 31.72
C HIS A 558 -17.17 29.14 30.57
N MET A 559 -17.62 28.06 29.90
CA MET A 559 -16.91 27.45 28.77
C MET A 559 -16.65 28.41 27.61
N ASN A 560 -17.45 29.45 27.43
CA ASN A 560 -17.22 30.47 26.40
C ASN A 560 -16.00 31.36 26.70
N GLN A 561 -15.67 31.58 27.97
CA GLN A 561 -14.53 32.40 28.41
C GLN A 561 -13.20 31.75 28.04
N ILE A 562 -13.13 30.42 28.12
CA ILE A 562 -11.96 29.62 27.70
C ILE A 562 -12.06 29.13 26.24
N GLN A 563 -13.06 29.57 25.49
CA GLN A 563 -13.31 29.15 24.10
C GLN A 563 -13.43 27.61 23.95
N TYR A 564 -14.13 26.97 24.89
CA TYR A 564 -14.44 25.52 24.91
C TYR A 564 -15.94 25.22 24.75
N GLU A 565 -16.78 26.25 24.58
CA GLU A 565 -18.24 26.10 24.50
C GLU A 565 -18.67 25.15 23.37
N LYS A 566 -18.04 25.22 22.19
CA LYS A 566 -18.44 24.39 21.05
C LYS A 566 -18.15 22.91 21.28
N GLU A 567 -16.97 22.64 21.83
CA GLU A 567 -16.49 21.30 22.19
C GLU A 567 -17.35 20.71 23.31
N TRP A 568 -17.67 21.51 24.32
CA TRP A 568 -18.57 21.13 25.39
C TRP A 568 -19.99 20.81 24.88
N LEU A 569 -20.56 21.64 24.02
CA LEU A 569 -21.86 21.37 23.40
C LEU A 569 -21.85 20.10 22.54
N LYS A 570 -20.72 19.81 21.88
CA LYS A 570 -20.53 18.56 21.14
C LYS A 570 -20.50 17.35 22.06
N PHE A 571 -19.80 17.44 23.20
CA PHE A 571 -19.83 16.41 24.23
C PHE A 571 -21.26 16.16 24.75
N LEU A 572 -21.99 17.21 25.11
CA LEU A 572 -23.38 17.09 25.57
C LEU A 572 -24.26 16.39 24.52
N LYS A 573 -24.11 16.76 23.25
CA LYS A 573 -24.89 16.18 22.15
C LYS A 573 -24.56 14.71 21.90
N ASP A 574 -23.29 14.34 21.91
CA ASP A 574 -22.86 13.00 21.52
C ASP A 574 -22.92 11.99 22.68
N TYR A 575 -22.77 12.47 23.94
CA TYR A 575 -22.68 11.59 25.11
C TYR A 575 -23.83 11.79 26.11
N ILE A 576 -24.24 13.02 26.43
CA ILE A 576 -25.27 13.23 27.47
C ILE A 576 -26.70 13.05 26.92
N VAL A 577 -26.97 13.53 25.71
CA VAL A 577 -28.30 13.39 25.08
C VAL A 577 -28.73 11.92 24.94
N PRO A 578 -27.92 11.00 24.41
CA PRO A 578 -28.32 9.59 24.29
C PRO A 578 -28.63 8.95 25.64
N VAL A 579 -27.87 9.27 26.70
CA VAL A 579 -28.15 8.77 28.05
C VAL A 579 -29.49 9.33 28.56
N THR A 580 -29.74 10.62 28.33
CA THR A 580 -31.00 11.27 28.74
C THR A 580 -32.20 10.67 28.03
N GLU A 581 -32.10 10.38 26.73
CA GLU A 581 -33.16 9.74 25.94
C GLU A 581 -33.44 8.29 26.42
N LYS A 582 -32.41 7.57 26.87
CA LYS A 582 -32.57 6.23 27.47
C LYS A 582 -33.29 6.29 28.82
N LEU A 583 -32.87 7.21 29.70
CA LEU A 583 -33.39 7.30 31.08
C LEU A 583 -34.77 7.97 31.16
N TYR A 584 -35.11 8.84 30.19
CA TYR A 584 -36.41 9.48 30.07
C TYR A 584 -37.08 9.16 28.72
N PRO A 585 -37.65 7.94 28.55
CA PRO A 585 -38.32 7.57 27.32
C PRO A 585 -39.43 8.55 26.92
N GLY A 586 -39.32 9.11 25.72
CA GLY A 586 -40.26 10.11 25.19
C GLY A 586 -39.82 11.57 25.36
N TYR A 587 -38.70 11.82 26.05
CA TYR A 587 -38.06 13.13 26.09
C TYR A 587 -36.94 13.21 25.04
N TYR A 588 -36.99 14.23 24.18
CA TYR A 588 -36.02 14.44 23.10
C TYR A 588 -35.35 15.82 23.26
N PRO A 589 -34.23 15.90 24.01
CA PRO A 589 -33.58 17.18 24.28
C PRO A 589 -32.96 17.76 23.00
N LYS A 590 -33.18 19.05 22.76
CA LYS A 590 -32.41 19.80 21.77
C LYS A 590 -31.29 20.55 22.48
N VAL A 591 -30.04 20.24 22.14
CA VAL A 591 -28.85 20.91 22.70
C VAL A 591 -28.80 22.34 22.17
N TYR A 592 -29.43 23.27 22.90
CA TYR A 592 -29.31 24.70 22.61
C TYR A 592 -28.68 25.51 23.74
N ILE A 593 -28.79 25.09 25.00
CA ILE A 593 -28.06 25.59 26.17
C ILE A 593 -28.37 24.60 27.31
N PHE A 594 -27.35 24.00 27.94
CA PHE A 594 -27.49 23.46 29.29
C PHE A 594 -26.56 24.26 30.20
N ILE A 595 -27.13 24.82 31.26
CA ILE A 595 -26.38 25.47 32.34
C ILE A 595 -25.95 24.35 33.27
N PHE A 596 -24.63 24.22 33.50
CA PHE A 596 -24.12 23.47 34.64
C PHE A 596 -24.21 24.41 35.84
N LEU A 597 -24.83 23.94 36.92
CA LEU A 597 -24.85 24.60 38.24
C LEU A 597 -23.82 23.94 39.15
#